data_AF-A0A4Z0LC90-F1
#
_entry.id   AF-A0A4Z0LC90-F1
#
_cell.length_a   1.000
_cell.length_b   1.000
_cell.length_c   1.000
_cell.angle_alpha   90.00
_cell.angle_beta   90.00
_cell.angle_gamma   90.00
#
_symmetry.space_group_name_H-M   'P 1'
#
loop_
_entity.id
_entity.type
_entity.pdbx_description
1 polymer ?
#
loop_
_entity_poly.entity_id
_entity_poly.type
_entity_poly.pdbx_seq_one_letter_code
_entity_poly.pdbx_strand_id
1 'polypeptide(L)'
;MSKKIIIGADELILWLRKNQKAKEIPNDEIQGLGRKIYELMVKELGSIKVVENSPSYWANMMEDKNIEKFNLPKTSAQYEIDSSRIGDLYETLSSW
;
A
#
# COMPACT_ATOMS: atom_id res chain seq x y z
N MET A 1 -4.00 -11.94 22.19
CA MET A 1 -2.83 -11.88 21.29
C MET A 1 -3.29 -11.30 19.98
N SER A 2 -2.64 -10.25 19.51
CA SER A 2 -2.89 -9.74 18.17
C SER A 2 -2.32 -10.71 17.13
N LYS A 3 -3.03 -10.86 16.02
CA LYS A 3 -2.54 -11.62 14.88
C LYS A 3 -1.68 -10.70 14.02
N LYS A 4 -0.57 -11.22 13.50
CA LYS A 4 0.20 -10.53 12.48
C LYS A 4 -0.35 -10.88 11.11
N ILE A 5 -0.43 -9.90 10.23
CA ILE A 5 -0.89 -10.07 8.85
C ILE A 5 0.09 -9.39 7.89
N ILE A 6 0.08 -9.83 6.63
CA ILE A 6 0.85 -9.21 5.56
C ILE A 6 -0.05 -8.24 4.80
N ILE A 7 0.47 -7.06 4.50
CA ILE A 7 -0.17 -6.07 3.64
C ILE A 7 0.83 -5.48 2.65
N GLY A 8 0.44 -5.37 1.39
CA GLY A 8 1.22 -4.77 0.32
C GLY A 8 0.99 -3.27 0.20
N ALA A 9 2.04 -2.52 -0.18
CA ALA A 9 1.94 -1.09 -0.45
C ALA A 9 0.96 -0.79 -1.60
N ASP A 10 0.86 -1.70 -2.56
CA ASP A 10 -0.12 -1.65 -3.66
C ASP A 10 -1.57 -1.74 -3.17
N GLU A 11 -1.86 -2.51 -2.12
CA GLU A 11 -3.20 -2.58 -1.52
C GLU A 11 -3.60 -1.21 -0.95
N LEU A 12 -2.65 -0.53 -0.32
CA LEU A 12 -2.85 0.80 0.26
C LEU A 12 -3.00 1.87 -0.83
N ILE A 13 -2.17 1.81 -1.88
CA ILE A 13 -2.28 2.70 -3.04
C ILE A 13 -3.63 2.52 -3.73
N LEU A 14 -4.08 1.27 -3.91
CA LEU A 14 -5.38 0.98 -4.48
C LEU A 14 -6.51 1.57 -3.64
N TRP A 15 -6.44 1.39 -2.31
CA TRP A 15 -7.43 1.96 -1.40
C TRP A 15 -7.49 3.48 -1.52
N LEU A 16 -6.34 4.17 -1.48
CA LEU A 16 -6.27 5.62 -1.62
C LEU A 16 -6.94 6.08 -2.92
N ARG A 17 -6.57 5.47 -4.04
CA ARG A 17 -7.07 5.90 -5.37
C ARG A 17 -8.54 5.57 -5.58
N LYS A 18 -9.05 4.46 -5.04
CA LYS A 18 -10.49 4.16 -5.01
C LYS A 18 -11.28 5.22 -4.24
N ASN A 19 -10.69 5.76 -3.17
CA ASN A 19 -11.27 6.84 -2.36
C ASN A 19 -10.91 8.24 -2.86
N GLN A 20 -10.49 8.34 -4.13
CA GLN A 20 -10.12 9.56 -4.81
C GLN A 20 -8.95 10.36 -4.21
N LYS A 21 -8.11 9.70 -3.41
CA LYS A 21 -6.91 10.26 -2.78
C LYS A 21 -5.66 9.93 -3.57
N ALA A 22 -4.64 10.77 -3.43
CA ALA A 22 -3.30 10.56 -3.99
C ALA A 22 -3.26 10.13 -5.48
N LYS A 23 -4.22 10.62 -6.28
CA LYS A 23 -4.38 10.26 -7.70
C LYS A 23 -3.17 10.63 -8.55
N GLU A 24 -2.56 11.78 -8.25
CA GLU A 24 -1.48 12.37 -9.03
C GLU A 24 -0.10 12.14 -8.41
N ILE A 25 -0.05 11.53 -7.22
CA ILE A 25 1.22 11.22 -6.57
C ILE A 25 1.82 10.00 -7.27
N PRO A 26 3.08 10.07 -7.75
CA PRO A 26 3.76 8.94 -8.38
C PRO A 26 4.01 7.83 -7.37
N ASN A 27 4.35 6.62 -7.84
CA ASN A 27 4.68 5.50 -6.94
C ASN A 27 6.18 5.44 -6.56
N ASP A 28 7.01 6.32 -7.11
CA ASP A 28 8.48 6.24 -7.03
C ASP A 28 9.07 6.58 -5.63
N GLU A 29 10.37 6.37 -5.50
CA GLU A 29 11.09 6.47 -4.21
C GLU A 29 11.50 7.90 -3.81
N ILE A 30 11.40 8.88 -4.71
CA ILE A 30 11.92 10.23 -4.45
C ILE A 30 10.85 11.08 -3.75
N GLN A 31 9.62 11.09 -4.28
CA GLN A 31 8.47 11.79 -3.68
C GLN A 31 7.18 10.95 -3.75
N GLY A 32 7.26 9.69 -4.13
CA GLY A 32 6.09 8.88 -4.37
C GLY A 32 5.44 8.25 -3.15
N LEU A 33 4.24 7.74 -3.39
CA LEU A 33 3.40 7.02 -2.43
C LEU A 33 4.12 5.88 -1.73
N GLY A 34 5.02 5.17 -2.42
CA GLY A 34 5.78 4.06 -1.84
C GLY A 34 6.59 4.50 -0.61
N ARG A 35 7.26 5.66 -0.69
CA ARG A 35 8.03 6.21 0.43
C ARG A 35 7.13 6.67 1.59
N LYS A 36 6.04 7.36 1.30
CA LYS A 36 5.06 7.77 2.33
C LYS A 36 4.47 6.57 3.06
N ILE A 37 4.15 5.52 2.32
CA ILE A 37 3.66 4.25 2.89
C ILE A 37 4.74 3.62 3.75
N TYR A 38 6.00 3.60 3.31
CA TYR A 38 7.10 3.10 4.12
C TYR A 38 7.25 3.87 5.44
N GLU A 39 7.19 5.20 5.39
CA GLU A 39 7.27 6.06 6.59
C GLU A 39 6.13 5.73 7.57
N LEU A 40 4.87 5.69 7.09
CA LEU A 40 3.73 5.29 7.91
C LEU A 40 3.89 3.88 8.50
N MET A 41 4.14 2.89 7.65
CA MET A 41 4.17 1.49 8.05
C MET A 41 5.28 1.20 9.05
N VAL A 42 6.49 1.69 8.79
CA VAL A 42 7.68 1.33 9.59
C VAL A 42 7.93 2.30 10.73
N LYS A 43 7.75 3.61 10.52
CA LYS A 43 8.09 4.63 11.54
C LYS A 43 6.95 4.90 12.50
N GLU A 44 5.70 4.89 12.04
CA GLU A 44 4.56 5.23 12.87
C GLU A 44 3.87 3.99 13.43
N LEU A 45 3.58 2.99 12.58
CA LEU A 45 2.84 1.79 12.97
C LEU A 45 3.73 0.65 13.49
N GLY A 46 5.06 0.79 13.41
CA GLY A 46 6.01 -0.21 13.88
C GLY A 46 5.95 -1.54 13.11
N SER A 47 5.47 -1.53 11.87
CA SER A 47 5.42 -2.69 10.98
C SER A 47 6.81 -3.06 10.49
N ILE A 48 6.99 -4.34 10.13
CA ILE A 48 8.26 -4.85 9.61
C ILE A 48 8.13 -5.01 8.10
N LYS A 49 9.04 -4.41 7.32
CA LYS A 49 9.11 -4.65 5.88
C LYS A 49 9.65 -6.07 5.64
N VAL A 50 8.85 -6.90 4.97
CA VAL A 50 9.14 -8.32 4.73
C VAL A 50 9.75 -8.54 3.35
N VAL A 51 9.21 -7.85 2.34
CA VAL A 51 9.63 -7.97 0.92
C VAL A 51 9.67 -6.58 0.29
N GLU A 52 10.66 -6.30 -0.55
CA GLU A 52 10.78 -5.00 -1.25
C GLU A 52 9.96 -4.94 -2.54
N ASN A 53 10.04 -6.00 -3.35
CA ASN A 53 9.57 -6.03 -4.73
C ASN A 53 8.71 -7.27 -4.98
N SER A 54 7.62 -7.40 -4.22
CA SER A 54 6.63 -8.45 -4.43
C SER A 54 5.78 -8.10 -5.66
N PRO A 55 5.53 -9.04 -6.60
CA PRO A 55 4.65 -8.78 -7.73
C PRO A 55 3.23 -8.40 -7.27
N SER A 56 2.69 -7.32 -7.85
CA SER A 56 1.35 -6.82 -7.53
C SER A 56 0.30 -7.49 -8.42
N TYR A 57 -0.55 -8.34 -7.83
CA TYR A 57 -1.60 -9.07 -8.55
C TYR A 57 -2.98 -8.40 -8.38
N TRP A 58 -3.33 -7.50 -9.30
CA TRP A 58 -4.62 -6.77 -9.26
C TRP A 58 -5.51 -6.98 -10.49
N ALA A 59 -5.09 -7.85 -11.41
CA ALA A 59 -5.87 -8.24 -12.56
C ALA A 59 -6.71 -9.47 -12.19
N ASN A 60 -8.03 -9.33 -12.11
CA ASN A 60 -8.94 -10.45 -11.86
C ASN A 60 -9.07 -11.40 -13.07
N MET A 61 -8.62 -10.98 -14.26
CA MET A 61 -8.46 -11.81 -15.46
C MET A 61 -7.22 -11.35 -16.25
N MET A 62 -6.65 -12.23 -17.08
CA MET A 62 -5.48 -11.94 -17.94
C MET A 62 -5.68 -10.72 -18.87
N GLU A 63 -6.94 -10.34 -19.08
CA GLU A 63 -7.42 -9.27 -19.95
C GLU A 63 -7.75 -7.98 -19.18
N ASP A 64 -7.99 -8.06 -17.87
CA ASP A 64 -8.35 -6.94 -16.99
C ASP A 64 -7.10 -6.21 -16.50
N LYS A 65 -6.44 -5.47 -17.40
CA LYS A 65 -5.32 -4.58 -17.06
C LYS A 65 -5.81 -3.29 -16.39
N ASN A 66 -6.51 -3.39 -15.26
CA ASN A 66 -6.84 -2.21 -14.45
C ASN A 66 -5.62 -1.62 -13.71
N ILE A 67 -4.42 -2.14 -13.96
CA ILE A 67 -3.15 -1.54 -13.50
C ILE A 67 -3.07 -0.07 -13.96
N GLU A 68 -3.51 0.24 -15.19
CA GLU A 68 -3.52 1.60 -15.72
C GLU A 68 -4.63 2.47 -15.11
N LYS A 69 -5.80 1.88 -14.82
CA LYS A 69 -6.98 2.61 -14.29
C LYS A 69 -6.70 3.27 -12.93
N PHE A 70 -5.86 2.64 -12.11
CA PHE A 70 -5.47 3.16 -10.82
C PHE A 70 -3.98 3.41 -10.72
N ASN A 71 -3.23 3.51 -11.83
CA ASN A 71 -1.80 3.79 -11.89
C ASN A 71 -0.95 2.92 -10.92
N LEU A 72 -1.35 1.67 -10.68
CA LEU A 72 -0.75 0.82 -9.63
C LEU A 72 0.69 0.43 -9.99
N PRO A 73 1.58 0.24 -9.01
CA PRO A 73 2.92 -0.25 -9.30
C PRO A 73 2.88 -1.73 -9.74
N LYS A 74 3.86 -2.15 -10.54
CA LYS A 74 3.99 -3.55 -10.99
C LYS A 74 4.49 -4.48 -9.88
N THR A 75 5.27 -3.91 -8.96
CA THR A 75 5.79 -4.56 -7.77
C THR A 75 5.62 -3.63 -6.57
N SER A 76 5.48 -4.18 -5.38
CA SER A 76 5.29 -3.42 -4.15
C SER A 76 6.03 -4.03 -2.98
N ALA A 77 6.36 -3.19 -2.01
CA ALA A 77 6.82 -3.65 -0.72
C ALA A 77 5.67 -4.30 0.05
N GLN A 78 5.98 -5.34 0.84
CA GLN A 78 5.06 -5.97 1.76
C GLN A 78 5.51 -5.77 3.20
N TYR A 79 4.55 -5.57 4.08
CA TYR A 79 4.78 -5.30 5.49
C TYR A 79 4.02 -6.29 6.35
N GLU A 80 4.66 -6.74 7.42
CA GLU A 80 4.02 -7.45 8.51
C GLU A 80 3.54 -6.42 9.53
N ILE A 81 2.22 -6.36 9.72
CA ILE A 81 1.56 -5.44 10.64
C ILE A 81 0.73 -6.22 11.67
N ASP A 82 0.66 -5.67 12.87
CA ASP A 82 -0.25 -6.13 13.90
C ASP A 82 -1.71 -5.80 13.51
N SER A 83 -2.59 -6.80 13.46
CA SER A 83 -4.00 -6.63 13.11
C SER A 83 -4.75 -5.58 13.96
N SER A 84 -4.31 -5.32 15.19
CA SER A 84 -4.87 -4.27 16.04
C SER A 84 -4.59 -2.85 15.53
N ARG A 85 -3.58 -2.67 14.67
CA ARG A 85 -3.17 -1.39 14.07
C ARG A 85 -3.86 -1.07 12.74
N ILE A 86 -4.73 -1.96 12.26
CA ILE A 86 -5.40 -1.78 10.97
C ILE A 86 -6.38 -0.59 11.01
N GLY A 87 -7.01 -0.34 12.16
CA GLY A 87 -7.83 0.87 12.35
C GLY A 87 -6.98 2.13 12.16
N ASP A 88 -5.93 2.28 12.97
CA ASP A 88 -4.97 3.38 12.91
C ASP A 88 -4.43 3.61 11.49
N LEU A 89 -4.08 2.53 10.77
CA LEU A 89 -3.61 2.57 9.39
C LEU A 89 -4.61 3.28 8.46
N TYR A 90 -5.87 2.84 8.45
CA TYR A 90 -6.87 3.41 7.54
C TYR A 90 -7.34 4.80 7.99
N GLU A 91 -7.34 5.11 9.29
CA GLU A 91 -7.56 6.46 9.78
C GLU A 91 -6.49 7.41 9.26
N THR A 92 -5.20 7.05 9.36
CA THR A 92 -4.12 7.88 8.80
C THR A 92 -4.22 8.01 7.29
N LEU A 93 -4.46 6.93 6.54
CA LEU A 93 -4.64 7.00 5.08
C LEU A 93 -5.84 7.85 4.68
N SER A 94 -6.90 7.88 5.49
CA SER A 94 -8.07 8.72 5.24
C SER A 94 -7.78 10.22 5.36
N SER A 95 -6.69 10.59 6.05
CA SER A 95 -6.25 11.98 6.20
C SER A 95 -5.34 12.47 5.07
N TRP A 96 -4.87 11.57 4.19
CA TRP A 96 -3.98 11.87 3.07
C TRP A 96 -4.68 12.50 1.86
#